data_AF-A0A8I3S111-F1
#
_entry.id   AF-A0A8I3S111-F1
#
_cell.length_a   1.000
_cell.length_b   1.000
_cell.length_c   1.000
_cell.angle_alpha   90.00
_cell.angle_beta   90.00
_cell.angle_gamma   90.00
#
_symmetry.space_group_name_H-M   'P 1'
#
loop_
_entity.id
_entity.type
_entity.pdbx_description
1 polymer ?
#
loop_
_entity_poly.entity_id
_entity_poly.type
_entity_poly.pdbx_seq_one_letter_code
_entity_poly.pdbx_strand_id
1 'polypeptide(L)'
;MAYSHPLAKVKSRLQIRSHLVRQCLAEFLGVFVLMILTQGAVAQAVTSGEGKGNFFTMFLAASLAVTIAIYVSGNVSGAHLNPAFSLAMCLLGRLPWAKLPIYCLVQLLSAFCASGATYALYYDALQNYTGGNLTVMGPKETASIFATYPAPYLSLNNGFLDQVLGTGILIVGILAILDTRNKGVPAGLEPVAVGLLILAIGLSMGANCGFPLNPARDLGPRLFTYVAGWGPEVFSAGNGWWWVPVVAPLVGATLGTATYQLLVALHHSEESEPAQDLEFAQHKASDLEIPASAQCKL
;
A
#
# COMPACT_ATOMS: atom_id res chain seq x y z
N MET A 1 10.32 27.93 6.93
CA MET A 1 9.57 29.01 7.62
C MET A 1 9.82 28.91 9.11
N ALA A 2 10.31 29.98 9.74
CA ALA A 2 10.51 30.05 11.18
C ALA A 2 9.14 30.08 11.88
N TYR A 3 8.85 29.06 12.69
CA TYR A 3 7.60 28.97 13.44
C TYR A 3 7.58 30.04 14.54
N SER A 4 6.44 30.72 14.73
CA SER A 4 6.25 31.66 15.83
C SER A 4 6.48 30.99 17.19
N HIS A 5 7.02 31.74 18.16
CA HIS A 5 7.42 31.27 19.50
C HIS A 5 6.35 30.42 20.26
N PRO A 6 5.03 30.64 20.11
CA PRO A 6 4.00 29.78 20.72
C PRO A 6 3.94 28.37 20.10
N LEU A 7 4.05 28.26 18.76
CA LEU A 7 4.01 26.99 18.05
C LEU A 7 5.23 26.12 18.36
N ALA A 8 6.40 26.74 18.58
CA ALA A 8 7.60 26.04 19.02
C ALA A 8 7.42 25.39 20.42
N LYS A 9 6.71 26.06 21.34
CA LYS A 9 6.44 25.58 22.70
C LYS A 9 5.37 24.48 22.75
N VAL A 10 4.40 24.51 21.83
CA VAL A 10 3.42 23.43 21.64
C VAL A 10 4.07 22.22 20.97
N LYS A 11 4.91 22.44 19.94
CA LYS A 11 5.68 21.38 19.28
C LYS A 11 6.56 20.63 20.27
N SER A 12 7.29 21.32 21.14
CA SER A 12 8.16 20.64 22.12
C SER A 12 7.41 19.77 23.12
N ARG A 13 6.11 20.03 23.36
CA ARG A 13 5.24 19.26 24.26
C ARG A 13 4.49 18.13 23.57
N LEU A 14 4.11 18.27 22.29
CA LEU A 14 3.30 17.29 21.55
C LEU A 14 4.10 16.45 20.55
N GLN A 15 5.33 16.83 20.22
CA GLN A 15 6.13 16.11 19.23
C GLN A 15 6.54 14.73 19.75
N ILE A 16 6.08 13.71 19.04
CA ILE A 16 6.43 12.32 19.31
C ILE A 16 7.90 12.08 18.94
N ARG A 17 8.69 11.71 19.95
CA ARG A 17 10.13 11.46 19.80
C ARG A 17 10.44 10.08 19.24
N SER A 18 9.61 9.08 19.56
CA SER A 18 9.79 7.71 19.06
C SER A 18 9.62 7.67 17.53
N HIS A 19 10.67 7.23 16.85
CA HIS A 19 10.66 7.08 15.40
C HIS A 19 9.58 6.10 14.94
N LEU A 20 9.47 4.96 15.61
CA LEU A 20 8.49 3.94 15.29
C LEU A 20 7.05 4.48 15.41
N VAL A 21 6.75 5.20 16.49
CA VAL A 21 5.40 5.75 16.68
C VAL A 21 5.07 6.78 15.59
N ARG A 22 6.02 7.63 15.19
CA ARG A 22 5.82 8.54 14.05
C ARG A 22 5.54 7.79 12.74
N GLN A 23 6.29 6.72 12.47
CA GLN A 23 6.07 5.87 11.31
C GLN A 23 4.67 5.24 11.34
N CYS A 24 4.26 4.66 12.47
CA CYS A 24 2.93 4.09 12.63
C CYS A 24 1.82 5.12 12.40
N LEU A 25 1.94 6.34 12.93
CA LEU A 25 0.95 7.38 12.70
C LEU A 25 0.86 7.81 11.23
N ALA A 26 2.00 7.86 10.54
CA ALA A 26 2.03 8.16 9.12
C ALA A 26 1.44 7.03 8.26
N GLU A 27 1.74 5.77 8.58
CA GLU A 27 1.11 4.60 7.94
C GLU A 27 -0.40 4.58 8.17
N PHE A 28 -0.84 4.85 9.40
CA PHE A 28 -2.26 4.95 9.72
C PHE A 28 -2.93 6.07 8.92
N LEU A 29 -2.40 7.29 8.95
CA LEU A 29 -3.02 8.39 8.22
C LEU A 29 -3.02 8.16 6.70
N GLY A 30 -1.92 7.65 6.14
CA GLY A 30 -1.81 7.35 4.72
C GLY A 30 -2.80 6.28 4.28
N VAL A 31 -2.89 5.16 5.00
CA VAL A 31 -3.86 4.10 4.67
C VAL A 31 -5.29 4.60 4.87
N PHE A 32 -5.56 5.43 5.88
CA PHE A 32 -6.88 6.00 6.10
C PHE A 32 -7.33 6.85 4.90
N VAL A 33 -6.45 7.73 4.40
CA VAL A 33 -6.70 8.57 3.23
C VAL A 33 -6.84 7.74 1.95
N LEU A 34 -5.97 6.73 1.77
CA LEU A 34 -6.09 5.78 0.65
C LEU A 34 -7.49 5.15 0.64
N MET A 35 -7.88 4.55 1.76
CA MET A 35 -9.09 3.74 1.84
C MET A 35 -10.37 4.57 1.75
N ILE A 36 -10.44 5.74 2.39
CA ILE A 36 -11.66 6.56 2.34
C ILE A 36 -11.95 7.07 0.92
N LEU A 37 -10.90 7.42 0.16
CA LEU A 37 -11.04 7.85 -1.23
C LEU A 37 -11.36 6.68 -2.16
N THR A 38 -10.67 5.54 -2.00
CA THR A 38 -10.92 4.33 -2.80
C THR A 38 -12.35 3.81 -2.58
N GLN A 39 -12.75 3.59 -1.33
CA GLN A 39 -14.07 3.05 -1.01
C GLN A 39 -15.17 4.07 -1.26
N GLY A 40 -14.92 5.36 -1.01
CA GLY A 40 -15.86 6.43 -1.31
C GLY A 40 -16.23 6.49 -2.80
N ALA A 41 -15.27 6.29 -3.70
CA ALA A 41 -15.55 6.23 -5.14
C ALA A 41 -16.42 5.02 -5.53
N VAL A 42 -16.18 3.86 -4.90
CA VAL A 42 -17.02 2.67 -5.12
C VAL A 42 -18.42 2.89 -4.54
N ALA A 43 -18.52 3.42 -3.32
CA ALA A 43 -19.80 3.76 -2.71
C ALA A 43 -20.59 4.75 -3.57
N GLN A 44 -19.92 5.77 -4.12
CA GLN A 44 -20.53 6.74 -5.02
C GLN A 44 -21.09 6.08 -6.29
N ALA A 45 -20.33 5.18 -6.92
CA ALA A 45 -20.80 4.46 -8.11
C ALA A 45 -21.98 3.54 -7.78
N VAL A 46 -21.83 2.68 -6.76
CA VAL A 46 -22.83 1.67 -6.39
C VAL A 46 -24.12 2.31 -5.89
N THR A 47 -24.06 3.19 -4.89
CA THR A 47 -25.26 3.75 -4.26
C THR A 47 -26.04 4.72 -5.16
N SER A 48 -25.39 5.25 -6.21
CA SER A 48 -26.05 6.08 -7.22
C SER A 48 -26.63 5.30 -8.40
N GLY A 49 -26.54 3.96 -8.41
CA GLY A 49 -26.94 3.14 -9.57
C GLY A 49 -26.14 3.50 -10.82
N GLU A 50 -24.85 3.78 -10.64
CA GLU A 50 -23.90 4.26 -11.65
C GLU A 50 -24.18 5.65 -12.25
N GLY A 51 -25.14 6.41 -11.71
CA GLY A 51 -25.46 7.77 -12.19
C GLY A 51 -24.42 8.84 -11.81
N LYS A 52 -23.55 8.56 -10.83
CA LYS A 52 -22.50 9.48 -10.32
C LYS A 52 -21.10 8.88 -10.35
N GLY A 53 -20.94 7.69 -10.90
CA GLY A 53 -19.68 6.98 -10.99
C GLY A 53 -19.86 5.65 -11.71
N ASN A 54 -18.80 5.12 -12.28
CA ASN A 54 -18.75 3.83 -12.96
C ASN A 54 -17.36 3.19 -12.76
N PHE A 55 -17.16 2.03 -13.37
CA PHE A 55 -15.89 1.30 -13.36
C PHE A 55 -14.65 2.19 -13.57
N PHE A 56 -14.65 3.04 -14.60
CA PHE A 56 -13.52 3.91 -14.88
C PHE A 56 -13.26 4.91 -13.75
N THR A 57 -14.32 5.56 -13.23
CA THR A 57 -14.17 6.51 -12.12
C THR A 57 -13.69 5.85 -10.83
N MET A 58 -14.10 4.61 -10.56
CA MET A 58 -13.61 3.85 -9.41
C MET A 58 -12.10 3.62 -9.51
N PHE A 59 -11.62 3.25 -10.71
CA PHE A 59 -10.22 2.93 -10.94
C PHE A 59 -9.34 4.18 -10.94
N LEU A 60 -9.82 5.27 -11.53
CA LEU A 60 -9.17 6.58 -11.50
C LEU A 60 -9.11 7.13 -10.07
N ALA A 61 -10.20 7.05 -9.30
CA ALA A 61 -10.19 7.54 -7.93
C ALA A 61 -9.26 6.71 -7.03
N ALA A 62 -9.23 5.38 -7.19
CA ALA A 62 -8.32 4.51 -6.44
C ALA A 62 -6.84 4.83 -6.71
N SER A 63 -6.48 5.10 -7.98
CA SER A 63 -5.11 5.49 -8.32
C SER A 63 -4.73 6.87 -7.79
N LEU A 64 -5.63 7.85 -7.86
CA LEU A 64 -5.44 9.17 -7.27
C LEU A 64 -5.33 9.09 -5.73
N ALA A 65 -6.09 8.20 -5.09
CA ALA A 65 -6.02 7.96 -3.67
C ALA A 65 -4.63 7.46 -3.24
N VAL A 66 -4.02 6.56 -4.03
CA VAL A 66 -2.63 6.10 -3.80
C VAL A 66 -1.66 7.28 -3.90
N THR A 67 -1.72 8.09 -4.96
CA THR A 67 -0.87 9.28 -5.14
C THR A 67 -0.94 10.19 -3.92
N ILE A 68 -2.15 10.55 -3.49
CA ILE A 68 -2.37 11.46 -2.36
C ILE A 68 -1.86 10.84 -1.05
N ALA A 69 -2.15 9.56 -0.80
CA ALA A 69 -1.74 8.88 0.41
C ALA A 69 -0.21 8.77 0.55
N ILE A 70 0.49 8.58 -0.57
CA ILE A 70 1.96 8.61 -0.60
C ILE A 70 2.48 10.01 -0.26
N TYR A 71 1.91 11.08 -0.82
CA TYR A 71 2.29 12.45 -0.44
C TYR A 71 2.06 12.73 1.05
N VAL A 72 0.96 12.22 1.62
CA VAL A 72 0.60 12.43 3.03
C VAL A 72 1.61 11.81 4.00
N SER A 73 2.17 10.64 3.66
CA SER A 73 2.92 9.79 4.60
C SER A 73 4.39 9.54 4.24
N GLY A 74 4.79 9.89 3.01
CA GLY A 74 6.06 9.49 2.39
C GLY A 74 7.29 9.91 3.18
N ASN A 75 7.34 11.15 3.65
CA ASN A 75 8.54 11.67 4.31
C ASN A 75 8.74 11.11 5.74
N VAL A 76 7.70 10.59 6.38
CA VAL A 76 7.76 10.13 7.79
C VAL A 76 7.94 8.62 7.89
N SER A 77 7.19 7.87 7.07
CA SER A 77 7.17 6.39 7.12
C SER A 77 7.86 5.71 5.95
N GLY A 78 8.08 6.43 4.85
CA GLY A 78 8.34 5.86 3.53
C GLY A 78 7.06 5.59 2.72
N ALA A 79 5.87 5.83 3.29
CA ALA A 79 4.56 5.54 2.69
C ALA A 79 4.46 4.10 2.18
N HIS A 80 4.61 3.11 3.07
CA HIS A 80 4.47 1.73 2.65
C HIS A 80 3.03 1.40 2.29
N LEU A 81 2.09 1.74 3.19
CA LEU A 81 0.63 1.68 3.01
C LEU A 81 0.06 0.30 2.63
N ASN A 82 0.93 -0.71 2.54
CA ASN A 82 0.68 -2.01 1.96
C ASN A 82 1.61 -3.05 2.63
N PRO A 83 1.06 -4.11 3.23
CA PRO A 83 1.84 -5.22 3.77
C PRO A 83 2.79 -5.86 2.74
N ALA A 84 2.38 -5.95 1.47
CA ALA A 84 3.19 -6.51 0.38
C ALA A 84 4.41 -5.64 0.06
N PHE A 85 4.24 -4.31 0.03
CA PHE A 85 5.37 -3.40 -0.14
C PHE A 85 6.27 -3.37 1.10
N SER A 86 5.69 -3.44 2.30
CA SER A 86 6.45 -3.55 3.56
C SER A 86 7.33 -4.80 3.59
N LEU A 87 6.81 -5.93 3.10
CA LEU A 87 7.58 -7.16 2.93
C LEU A 87 8.72 -6.98 1.91
N ALA A 88 8.45 -6.36 0.75
CA ALA A 88 9.49 -6.05 -0.23
C ALA A 88 10.62 -5.20 0.37
N MET A 89 10.29 -4.18 1.18
CA MET A 89 11.29 -3.37 1.88
C MET A 89 12.10 -4.19 2.91
N CYS A 90 11.49 -5.18 3.58
CA CYS A 90 12.24 -6.10 4.44
C CYS A 90 13.21 -7.00 3.65
N LEU A 91 12.76 -7.55 2.52
CA LEU A 91 13.58 -8.38 1.63
C LEU A 91 14.81 -7.62 1.09
N LEU A 92 14.66 -6.31 0.85
CA LEU A 92 15.73 -5.43 0.42
C LEU A 92 16.58 -4.84 1.55
N GLY A 93 16.33 -5.21 2.81
CA GLY A 93 17.03 -4.65 3.97
C GLY A 93 16.71 -3.19 4.29
N ARG A 94 15.68 -2.61 3.65
CA ARG A 94 15.25 -1.21 3.84
C ARG A 94 14.24 -1.03 4.99
N LEU A 95 13.65 -2.11 5.48
CA LEU A 95 12.83 -2.12 6.69
C LEU A 95 13.29 -3.26 7.63
N PRO A 96 13.61 -2.99 8.91
CA PRO A 96 13.90 -4.06 9.86
C PRO A 96 12.72 -5.03 10.02
N TRP A 97 12.96 -6.34 9.93
CA TRP A 97 11.93 -7.38 10.02
C TRP A 97 11.02 -7.26 11.26
N ALA A 98 11.56 -6.81 12.40
CA ALA A 98 10.78 -6.59 13.61
C ALA A 98 9.68 -5.52 13.47
N LYS A 99 9.80 -4.59 12.51
CA LYS A 99 8.78 -3.57 12.24
C LYS A 99 7.66 -4.07 11.33
N LEU A 100 7.90 -5.11 10.52
CA LEU A 100 6.92 -5.64 9.58
C LEU A 100 5.56 -5.97 10.23
N PRO A 101 5.48 -6.78 11.31
CA PRO A 101 4.19 -7.09 11.92
C PRO A 101 3.48 -5.84 12.48
N ILE A 102 4.24 -4.86 12.96
CA ILE A 102 3.71 -3.59 13.49
C ILE A 102 3.10 -2.76 12.35
N TYR A 103 3.81 -2.63 11.23
CA TYR A 103 3.32 -1.96 10.03
C TYR A 103 2.04 -2.62 9.52
N CYS A 104 2.04 -3.95 9.35
CA CYS A 104 0.87 -4.70 8.89
C CYS A 104 -0.35 -4.49 9.81
N LEU A 105 -0.16 -4.55 11.13
CA LEU A 105 -1.24 -4.35 12.10
C LEU A 105 -1.81 -2.93 12.03
N VAL A 106 -0.96 -1.91 11.94
CA VAL A 106 -1.37 -0.51 11.85
C VAL A 106 -2.10 -0.22 10.54
N GLN A 107 -1.60 -0.75 9.42
CA GLN A 107 -2.25 -0.64 8.11
C GLN A 107 -3.63 -1.32 8.12
N LEU A 108 -3.74 -2.53 8.68
CA LEU A 108 -5.01 -3.24 8.82
C LEU A 108 -6.02 -2.47 9.68
N LEU A 109 -5.59 -1.99 10.85
CA LEU A 109 -6.45 -1.20 11.75
C LEU A 109 -6.91 0.09 11.08
N SER A 110 -6.02 0.75 10.34
CA SER A 110 -6.37 1.95 9.60
C SER A 110 -7.41 1.68 8.52
N ALA A 111 -7.24 0.63 7.73
CA ALA A 111 -8.18 0.28 6.66
C ALA A 111 -9.56 -0.11 7.24
N PHE A 112 -9.58 -0.79 8.38
CA PHE A 112 -10.80 -1.05 9.15
C PHE A 112 -11.49 0.25 9.58
N CYS A 113 -10.76 1.19 10.20
CA CYS A 113 -11.32 2.47 10.65
C CYS A 113 -11.82 3.34 9.50
N ALA A 114 -11.08 3.39 8.38
CA ALA A 114 -11.50 4.10 7.17
C ALA A 114 -12.80 3.51 6.59
N SER A 115 -12.99 2.19 6.69
CA SER A 115 -14.23 1.52 6.28
C SER A 115 -15.41 1.97 7.14
N GLY A 116 -15.22 2.08 8.46
CA GLY A 116 -16.22 2.68 9.35
C GLY A 116 -16.56 4.12 9.00
N ALA A 117 -15.55 4.92 8.64
CA ALA A 117 -15.76 6.30 8.19
C ALA A 117 -16.52 6.37 6.86
N THR A 118 -16.17 5.53 5.87
CA THR A 118 -16.90 5.43 4.60
C THR A 118 -18.35 4.99 4.82
N TYR A 119 -18.58 3.99 5.67
CA TYR A 119 -19.91 3.54 6.02
C TYR A 119 -20.76 4.65 6.66
N ALA A 120 -20.18 5.40 7.61
CA ALA A 120 -20.86 6.54 8.22
C ALA A 120 -21.16 7.67 7.22
N LEU A 121 -20.20 7.96 6.32
CA LEU A 121 -20.34 8.98 5.28
C LEU A 121 -21.46 8.64 4.27
N TYR A 122 -21.60 7.37 3.93
CA TYR A 122 -22.58 6.87 2.94
C TYR A 122 -23.81 6.22 3.57
N TYR A 123 -24.04 6.38 4.88
CA TYR A 123 -25.09 5.65 5.61
C TYR A 123 -26.48 5.79 4.96
N ASP A 124 -26.92 7.03 4.70
CA ASP A 124 -28.24 7.28 4.08
C ASP A 124 -28.30 6.78 2.63
N ALA A 125 -27.21 6.88 1.87
CA ALA A 125 -27.14 6.41 0.50
C ALA A 125 -27.20 4.87 0.43
N LEU A 126 -26.51 4.18 1.34
CA LEU A 126 -26.58 2.73 1.53
C LEU A 126 -27.99 2.30 1.93
N GLN A 127 -28.60 2.99 2.89
CA GLN A 127 -29.96 2.67 3.35
C GLN A 127 -30.98 2.84 2.23
N ASN A 128 -30.89 3.93 1.46
CA ASN A 128 -31.75 4.17 0.30
C ASN A 128 -31.56 3.13 -0.80
N TYR A 129 -30.31 2.76 -1.11
CA TYR A 129 -30.01 1.80 -2.18
C TYR A 129 -30.46 0.36 -1.84
N THR A 130 -30.18 -0.06 -0.60
CA THR A 130 -30.39 -1.44 -0.13
C THR A 130 -31.75 -1.68 0.51
N GLY A 131 -32.45 -0.63 0.96
CA GLY A 131 -33.62 -0.77 1.82
C GLY A 131 -33.29 -1.36 3.20
N GLY A 132 -32.02 -1.27 3.64
CA GLY A 132 -31.52 -1.87 4.87
C GLY A 132 -31.03 -3.31 4.76
N ASN A 133 -31.10 -3.92 3.56
CA ASN A 133 -30.63 -5.29 3.35
C ASN A 133 -29.18 -5.33 2.85
N LEU A 134 -28.23 -5.53 3.76
CA LEU A 134 -26.80 -5.58 3.48
C LEU A 134 -26.40 -6.98 2.98
N THR A 135 -26.15 -7.10 1.67
CA THR A 135 -25.84 -8.38 1.01
C THR A 135 -24.43 -8.38 0.43
N VAL A 136 -23.81 -9.57 0.38
CA VAL A 136 -22.45 -9.78 -0.16
C VAL A 136 -22.47 -10.13 -1.64
N MET A 137 -23.50 -10.82 -2.10
CA MET A 137 -23.69 -11.23 -3.48
C MET A 137 -25.08 -10.84 -3.97
N GLY A 138 -25.23 -10.72 -5.29
CA GLY A 138 -26.50 -10.40 -5.94
C GLY A 138 -26.57 -8.97 -6.50
N PRO A 139 -27.71 -8.58 -7.09
CA PRO A 139 -27.82 -7.37 -7.89
C PRO A 139 -27.75 -6.06 -7.10
N LYS A 140 -27.92 -6.12 -5.77
CA LYS A 140 -27.83 -4.99 -4.84
C LYS A 140 -26.79 -5.22 -3.75
N GLU A 141 -25.79 -6.06 -4.03
CA GLU A 141 -24.70 -6.25 -3.09
C GLU A 141 -23.96 -4.93 -2.83
N THR A 142 -23.45 -4.79 -1.62
CA THR A 142 -22.73 -3.58 -1.19
C THR A 142 -21.45 -3.90 -0.44
N ALA A 143 -21.12 -5.19 -0.28
CA ALA A 143 -19.89 -5.60 0.39
C ALA A 143 -18.66 -5.21 -0.45
N SER A 144 -18.80 -5.18 -1.78
CA SER A 144 -17.73 -4.83 -2.71
C SER A 144 -17.26 -3.38 -2.62
N ILE A 145 -18.06 -2.50 -1.98
CA ILE A 145 -17.65 -1.13 -1.64
C ILE A 145 -16.40 -1.14 -0.76
N PHE A 146 -16.28 -2.13 0.12
CA PHE A 146 -15.27 -2.16 1.18
C PHE A 146 -14.08 -3.05 0.82
N ALA A 147 -14.34 -4.30 0.44
CA ALA A 147 -13.36 -5.33 0.10
C ALA A 147 -13.62 -5.90 -1.30
N THR A 148 -12.67 -6.59 -1.92
CA THR A 148 -12.87 -7.09 -3.29
C THR A 148 -13.46 -8.49 -3.33
N TYR A 149 -14.18 -8.79 -4.40
CA TYR A 149 -14.77 -10.10 -4.65
C TYR A 149 -14.45 -10.51 -6.10
N PRO A 150 -14.29 -11.80 -6.38
CA PRO A 150 -13.95 -12.28 -7.71
C PRO A 150 -15.19 -12.19 -8.62
N ALA A 151 -14.96 -11.95 -9.90
CA ALA A 151 -16.00 -12.08 -10.91
C ALA A 151 -16.58 -13.51 -10.90
N PRO A 152 -17.86 -13.71 -11.27
CA PRO A 152 -18.52 -15.02 -11.15
C PRO A 152 -17.84 -16.17 -11.90
N TYR A 153 -17.09 -15.87 -12.96
CA TYR A 153 -16.36 -16.87 -13.76
C TYR A 153 -14.96 -17.21 -13.21
N LEU A 154 -14.47 -16.47 -12.22
CA LEU A 154 -13.07 -16.55 -11.80
C LEU A 154 -12.87 -17.67 -10.78
N SER A 155 -12.00 -18.63 -11.12
CA SER A 155 -11.54 -19.64 -10.16
C SER A 155 -10.51 -19.08 -9.19
N LEU A 156 -10.40 -19.69 -7.99
CA LEU A 156 -9.36 -19.34 -7.02
C LEU A 156 -7.94 -19.39 -7.63
N ASN A 157 -7.65 -20.39 -8.46
CA ASN A 157 -6.34 -20.54 -9.11
C ASN A 157 -6.02 -19.36 -10.02
N ASN A 158 -6.98 -18.95 -10.87
CA ASN A 158 -6.77 -17.84 -11.79
C ASN A 158 -6.73 -16.50 -11.05
N GLY A 159 -7.57 -16.33 -10.01
CA GLY A 159 -7.52 -15.13 -9.16
C GLY A 159 -6.25 -15.02 -8.32
N PHE A 160 -5.68 -16.15 -7.88
CA PHE A 160 -4.39 -16.17 -7.22
C PHE A 160 -3.27 -15.75 -8.18
N LEU A 161 -3.24 -16.30 -9.40
CA LEU A 161 -2.29 -15.91 -10.44
C LEU A 161 -2.41 -14.41 -10.79
N ASP A 162 -3.65 -13.92 -10.97
CA ASP A 162 -3.96 -12.52 -11.24
C ASP A 162 -3.36 -11.59 -10.18
N GLN A 163 -3.56 -11.91 -8.89
CA GLN A 163 -3.04 -11.11 -7.78
C GLN A 163 -1.53 -11.23 -7.60
N VAL A 164 -0.93 -12.39 -7.88
CA VAL A 164 0.53 -12.55 -7.92
C VAL A 164 1.13 -11.66 -9.02
N LEU A 165 0.59 -11.71 -10.24
CA LEU A 165 1.11 -10.95 -11.38
C LEU A 165 0.91 -9.44 -11.19
N GLY A 166 -0.31 -9.01 -10.85
CA GLY A 166 -0.60 -7.58 -10.64
C GLY A 166 0.28 -6.99 -9.53
N THR A 167 0.47 -7.71 -8.42
CA THR A 167 1.32 -7.21 -7.32
C THR A 167 2.80 -7.29 -7.68
N GLY A 168 3.23 -8.30 -8.43
CA GLY A 168 4.59 -8.39 -8.95
C GLY A 168 4.95 -7.20 -9.83
N ILE A 169 4.07 -6.84 -10.78
CA ILE A 169 4.22 -5.66 -11.65
C ILE A 169 4.24 -4.38 -10.82
N LEU A 170 3.35 -4.26 -9.83
CA LEU A 170 3.35 -3.12 -8.91
C LEU A 170 4.70 -2.95 -8.20
N ILE A 171 5.23 -4.02 -7.61
CA ILE A 171 6.50 -3.97 -6.90
C ILE A 171 7.67 -3.68 -7.84
N VAL A 172 7.75 -4.34 -9.00
CA VAL A 172 8.78 -4.04 -10.01
C VAL A 172 8.74 -2.57 -10.41
N GLY A 173 7.56 -2.02 -10.70
CA GLY A 173 7.39 -0.63 -11.10
C GLY A 173 7.77 0.35 -9.99
N ILE A 174 7.34 0.12 -8.74
CA ILE A 174 7.73 0.98 -7.62
C ILE A 174 9.25 0.92 -7.39
N LEU A 175 9.85 -0.27 -7.41
CA LEU A 175 11.31 -0.39 -7.25
C LEU A 175 12.05 0.33 -8.36
N ALA A 176 11.59 0.24 -9.61
CA ALA A 176 12.17 0.98 -10.73
C ALA A 176 12.09 2.50 -10.56
N ILE A 177 10.96 3.02 -10.03
CA ILE A 177 10.76 4.44 -9.74
C ILE A 177 11.67 4.92 -8.60
N LEU A 178 11.85 4.10 -7.55
CA LEU A 178 12.66 4.44 -6.37
C LEU A 178 14.17 4.23 -6.58
N ASP A 179 14.57 3.51 -7.61
CA ASP A 179 15.97 3.24 -7.89
C ASP A 179 16.62 4.44 -8.59
N THR A 180 17.43 5.20 -7.86
CA THR A 180 18.12 6.40 -8.36
C THR A 180 19.16 6.11 -9.44
N ARG A 181 19.48 4.83 -9.68
CA ARG A 181 20.38 4.38 -10.74
C ARG A 181 19.67 4.24 -12.10
N ASN A 182 18.33 4.20 -12.09
CA ASN A 182 17.52 4.31 -13.30
C ASN A 182 17.41 5.74 -13.79
N LYS A 183 16.82 5.91 -14.98
CA LYS A 183 16.32 7.23 -15.42
C LYS A 183 15.22 7.67 -14.44
N GLY A 184 15.57 8.58 -13.54
CA GLY A 184 14.67 9.07 -12.52
C GLY A 184 13.48 9.84 -13.09
N VAL A 185 12.39 9.82 -12.33
CA VAL A 185 11.30 10.78 -12.50
C VAL A 185 11.71 12.12 -11.87
N PRO A 186 11.16 13.27 -12.31
CA PRO A 186 11.42 14.55 -11.65
C PRO A 186 11.06 14.48 -10.17
N ALA A 187 11.92 15.06 -9.32
CA ALA A 187 11.75 15.02 -7.87
C ALA A 187 10.36 15.53 -7.45
N GLY A 188 9.68 14.75 -6.62
CA GLY A 188 8.32 15.04 -6.17
C GLY A 188 7.21 14.50 -7.07
N LEU A 189 7.52 13.92 -8.24
CA LEU A 189 6.54 13.25 -9.12
C LEU A 189 6.51 11.73 -8.97
N GLU A 190 7.33 11.15 -8.09
CA GLU A 190 7.32 9.72 -7.76
C GLU A 190 5.92 9.24 -7.37
N PRO A 191 5.16 9.93 -6.48
CA PRO A 191 3.82 9.50 -6.11
C PRO A 191 2.84 9.50 -7.29
N VAL A 192 2.98 10.46 -8.22
CA VAL A 192 2.16 10.54 -9.44
C VAL A 192 2.46 9.36 -10.36
N ALA A 193 3.75 9.02 -10.55
CA ALA A 193 4.15 7.87 -11.34
C ALA A 193 3.60 6.56 -10.76
N VAL A 194 3.63 6.40 -9.43
CA VAL A 194 3.03 5.25 -8.74
C VAL A 194 1.51 5.20 -8.92
N GLY A 195 0.81 6.34 -8.83
CA GLY A 195 -0.61 6.41 -9.14
C GLY A 195 -0.93 5.99 -10.57
N LEU A 196 -0.19 6.48 -11.55
CA LEU A 196 -0.35 6.08 -12.96
C LEU A 196 -0.09 4.59 -13.18
N LEU A 197 0.88 4.01 -12.48
CA LEU A 197 1.14 2.56 -12.47
C LEU A 197 -0.08 1.78 -11.94
N ILE A 198 -0.66 2.21 -10.81
CA ILE A 198 -1.88 1.60 -10.25
C ILE A 198 -3.05 1.72 -11.24
N LEU A 199 -3.21 2.88 -11.90
CA LEU A 199 -4.26 3.08 -12.89
C LEU A 199 -4.09 2.12 -14.07
N ALA A 200 -2.87 1.97 -14.58
CA ALA A 200 -2.57 1.05 -15.68
C ALA A 200 -2.88 -0.41 -15.29
N ILE A 201 -2.45 -0.85 -14.10
CA ILE A 201 -2.77 -2.20 -13.58
C ILE A 201 -4.29 -2.37 -13.46
N GLY A 202 -4.99 -1.39 -12.89
CA GLY A 202 -6.46 -1.44 -12.78
C GLY A 202 -7.14 -1.58 -14.14
N LEU A 203 -6.80 -0.73 -15.10
CA LEU A 203 -7.43 -0.76 -16.43
C LEU A 203 -7.07 -2.01 -17.26
N SER A 204 -5.94 -2.65 -17.00
CA SER A 204 -5.51 -3.85 -17.74
C SER A 204 -5.83 -5.18 -17.06
N MET A 205 -5.94 -5.20 -15.72
CA MET A 205 -6.03 -6.42 -14.92
C MET A 205 -7.11 -6.36 -13.83
N GLY A 206 -7.88 -5.28 -13.75
CA GLY A 206 -8.88 -5.09 -12.70
C GLY A 206 -10.18 -5.86 -12.88
N ALA A 207 -10.47 -6.36 -14.08
CA ALA A 207 -11.77 -6.99 -14.38
C ALA A 207 -12.01 -8.32 -13.64
N ASN A 208 -10.96 -9.09 -13.35
CA ASN A 208 -11.08 -10.40 -12.72
C ASN A 208 -11.56 -10.27 -11.26
N CYS A 209 -10.91 -9.43 -10.46
CA CYS A 209 -11.19 -9.35 -9.02
C CYS A 209 -10.92 -7.98 -8.37
N GLY A 210 -10.90 -6.91 -9.17
CA GLY A 210 -10.81 -5.53 -8.65
C GLY A 210 -9.44 -5.10 -8.15
N PHE A 211 -8.36 -5.79 -8.54
CA PHE A 211 -6.95 -5.45 -8.27
C PHE A 211 -6.68 -4.93 -6.84
N PRO A 212 -6.95 -5.69 -5.77
CA PRO A 212 -6.65 -5.22 -4.41
C PRO A 212 -5.15 -4.97 -4.20
N LEU A 213 -4.25 -5.86 -4.65
CA LEU A 213 -2.77 -5.74 -4.61
C LEU A 213 -2.17 -5.49 -3.20
N ASN A 214 -3.00 -5.41 -2.17
CA ASN A 214 -2.68 -4.90 -0.85
C ASN A 214 -3.51 -5.67 0.20
N PRO A 215 -2.87 -6.52 1.02
CA PRO A 215 -3.57 -7.30 2.03
C PRO A 215 -4.35 -6.47 3.06
N ALA A 216 -3.85 -5.29 3.45
CA ALA A 216 -4.55 -4.43 4.40
C ALA A 216 -5.79 -3.76 3.81
N ARG A 217 -5.72 -3.38 2.52
CA ARG A 217 -6.82 -2.79 1.74
C ARG A 217 -7.99 -3.74 1.53
N ASP A 218 -7.79 -5.04 1.68
CA ASP A 218 -8.85 -6.03 1.56
C ASP A 218 -9.30 -6.57 2.92
N LEU A 219 -8.38 -7.10 3.73
CA LEU A 219 -8.74 -7.80 4.96
C LEU A 219 -9.30 -6.86 6.04
N GLY A 220 -8.75 -5.66 6.19
CA GLY A 220 -9.26 -4.68 7.16
C GLY A 220 -10.73 -4.31 6.89
N PRO A 221 -11.08 -3.87 5.67
CA PRO A 221 -12.46 -3.60 5.29
C PRO A 221 -13.39 -4.81 5.32
N ARG A 222 -12.89 -6.01 5.01
CA ARG A 222 -13.66 -7.26 5.10
C ARG A 222 -14.02 -7.61 6.54
N LEU A 223 -13.08 -7.41 7.47
CA LEU A 223 -13.35 -7.53 8.90
C LEU A 223 -14.38 -6.51 9.38
N PHE A 224 -14.35 -5.29 8.82
CA PHE A 224 -15.38 -4.29 9.11
C PHE A 224 -16.76 -4.76 8.64
N THR A 225 -16.92 -5.16 7.38
CA THR A 225 -18.24 -5.60 6.87
C THR A 225 -18.77 -6.84 7.58
N TYR A 226 -17.88 -7.75 8.01
CA TYR A 226 -18.23 -8.89 8.85
C TYR A 226 -18.99 -8.47 10.13
N VAL A 227 -18.48 -7.47 10.85
CA VAL A 227 -19.08 -7.01 12.12
C VAL A 227 -20.16 -5.93 11.93
N ALA A 228 -20.18 -5.25 10.79
CA ALA A 228 -21.07 -4.12 10.52
C ALA A 228 -22.41 -4.49 9.85
N GLY A 229 -22.69 -5.79 9.67
CA GLY A 229 -24.02 -6.28 9.28
C GLY A 229 -24.07 -7.20 8.06
N TRP A 230 -23.00 -7.31 7.27
CA TRP A 230 -22.95 -8.27 6.15
C TRP A 230 -22.72 -9.71 6.62
N GLY A 231 -22.16 -9.90 7.82
CA GLY A 231 -22.03 -11.20 8.45
C GLY A 231 -20.97 -12.12 7.82
N PRO A 232 -21.00 -13.43 8.12
CA PRO A 232 -19.93 -14.38 7.76
C PRO A 232 -19.77 -14.62 6.25
N GLU A 233 -20.77 -14.24 5.44
CA GLU A 233 -20.73 -14.46 3.99
C GLU A 233 -19.55 -13.73 3.33
N VAL A 234 -19.07 -12.63 3.92
CA VAL A 234 -17.89 -11.90 3.43
C VAL A 234 -16.61 -12.73 3.40
N PHE A 235 -16.56 -13.84 4.16
CA PHE A 235 -15.45 -14.79 4.19
C PHE A 235 -15.74 -16.10 3.42
N SER A 236 -16.99 -16.39 3.05
CA SER A 236 -17.34 -17.59 2.27
C SER A 236 -17.59 -17.31 0.80
N ALA A 237 -17.97 -16.09 0.43
CA ALA A 237 -18.23 -15.69 -0.96
C ALA A 237 -17.00 -15.91 -1.86
N GLY A 238 -17.24 -16.20 -3.15
CA GLY A 238 -16.19 -16.47 -4.12
C GLY A 238 -15.34 -17.72 -3.79
N ASN A 239 -15.98 -18.78 -3.27
CA ASN A 239 -15.35 -20.02 -2.85
C ASN A 239 -14.31 -19.81 -1.72
N GLY A 240 -14.61 -18.92 -0.78
CA GLY A 240 -13.68 -18.54 0.28
C GLY A 240 -12.59 -17.60 -0.22
N TRP A 241 -12.95 -16.58 -1.00
CA TRP A 241 -12.02 -15.68 -1.68
C TRP A 241 -11.02 -14.95 -0.77
N TRP A 242 -11.43 -14.63 0.46
CA TRP A 242 -10.75 -13.70 1.37
C TRP A 242 -9.23 -13.91 1.55
N TRP A 243 -8.73 -15.14 1.45
CA TRP A 243 -7.32 -15.43 1.67
C TRP A 243 -6.46 -15.10 0.44
N VAL A 244 -7.05 -15.07 -0.77
CA VAL A 244 -6.35 -14.74 -2.01
C VAL A 244 -5.75 -13.33 -1.97
N PRO A 245 -6.52 -12.25 -1.71
CA PRO A 245 -5.96 -10.90 -1.64
C PRO A 245 -5.07 -10.66 -0.42
N VAL A 246 -4.95 -11.64 0.49
CA VAL A 246 -3.99 -11.60 1.61
C VAL A 246 -2.68 -12.27 1.22
N VAL A 247 -2.73 -13.49 0.69
CA VAL A 247 -1.53 -14.31 0.43
C VAL A 247 -0.92 -14.01 -0.93
N ALA A 248 -1.73 -13.92 -1.98
CA ALA A 248 -1.25 -13.75 -3.35
C ALA A 248 -0.42 -12.45 -3.54
N PRO A 249 -0.82 -11.30 -2.98
CA PRO A 249 0.02 -10.10 -3.06
C PRO A 249 1.38 -10.23 -2.37
N LEU A 250 1.47 -10.97 -1.26
CA LEU A 250 2.77 -11.20 -0.58
C LEU A 250 3.70 -12.06 -1.45
N VAL A 251 3.15 -13.09 -2.11
CA VAL A 251 3.88 -13.90 -3.08
C VAL A 251 4.30 -13.05 -4.27
N GLY A 252 3.39 -12.27 -4.85
CA GLY A 252 3.65 -11.35 -5.94
C GLY A 252 4.75 -10.34 -5.59
N ALA A 253 4.73 -9.77 -4.39
CA ALA A 253 5.76 -8.83 -3.95
C ALA A 253 7.14 -9.49 -3.77
N THR A 254 7.18 -10.71 -3.27
CA THR A 254 8.42 -11.48 -3.15
C THR A 254 9.02 -11.76 -4.52
N LEU A 255 8.21 -12.27 -5.46
CA LEU A 255 8.64 -12.58 -6.83
C LEU A 255 9.01 -11.31 -7.61
N GLY A 256 8.24 -10.23 -7.46
CA GLY A 256 8.51 -8.94 -8.10
C GLY A 256 9.82 -8.33 -7.61
N THR A 257 10.08 -8.39 -6.30
CA THR A 257 11.36 -7.94 -5.72
C THR A 257 12.52 -8.74 -6.29
N ALA A 258 12.45 -10.07 -6.26
CA ALA A 258 13.49 -10.93 -6.81
C ALA A 258 13.73 -10.68 -8.31
N THR A 259 12.65 -10.52 -9.08
CA THR A 259 12.71 -10.25 -10.52
C THR A 259 13.42 -8.92 -10.80
N TYR A 260 13.04 -7.85 -10.12
CA TYR A 260 13.67 -6.54 -10.31
C TYR A 260 15.16 -6.58 -9.94
N GLN A 261 15.50 -7.24 -8.82
CA GLN A 261 16.88 -7.36 -8.38
C GLN A 261 17.73 -8.09 -9.43
N LEU A 262 17.28 -9.28 -9.86
CA LEU A 262 18.02 -10.12 -10.79
C LEU A 262 18.15 -9.52 -12.19
N LEU A 263 17.09 -8.90 -12.71
CA LEU A 263 17.06 -8.45 -14.10
C LEU A 263 17.51 -7.00 -14.31
N VAL A 264 17.36 -6.14 -13.31
CA VAL A 264 17.67 -4.70 -13.44
C VAL A 264 18.74 -4.27 -12.45
N ALA A 265 18.49 -4.45 -11.16
CA ALA A 265 19.34 -3.87 -10.11
C ALA A 265 20.80 -4.35 -10.16
N LEU A 266 21.03 -5.62 -10.50
CA LEU A 266 22.37 -6.23 -10.64
C LEU A 266 23.11 -5.85 -11.94
N HIS A 267 22.44 -5.18 -12.88
CA HIS A 267 23.00 -4.84 -14.20
C HIS A 267 23.33 -3.35 -14.35
N HIS A 268 23.16 -2.55 -13.29
CA HIS A 268 23.68 -1.19 -13.24
C HIS A 268 25.22 -1.21 -13.25
N SER A 269 25.85 -0.30 -14.00
CA SER A 269 27.30 -0.16 -14.01
C SER A 269 27.82 0.36 -12.67
N GLU A 270 29.03 -0.02 -12.26
CA GLU A 270 29.64 0.42 -10.99
C GLU A 270 29.75 1.96 -10.90
N GLU A 271 29.88 2.66 -12.02
CA GLU A 271 29.87 4.13 -12.10
C GLU A 271 28.53 4.78 -11.71
N SER A 272 27.45 4.00 -11.64
CA SER A 272 26.12 4.49 -11.26
C SER A 272 25.82 4.32 -9.77
N GLU A 273 26.78 3.87 -8.95
CA GLU A 273 26.62 3.87 -7.50
C GLU A 273 26.46 5.30 -6.96
N PRO A 274 25.42 5.58 -6.15
CA PRO A 274 25.26 6.88 -5.53
C PRO A 274 26.41 7.14 -4.54
N ALA A 275 26.90 8.37 -4.48
CA ALA A 275 28.03 8.79 -3.63
C ALA A 275 27.91 8.42 -2.14
N GLN A 276 26.70 8.14 -1.64
CA GLN A 276 26.45 7.72 -0.25
C GLN A 276 26.91 6.28 0.05
N ASP A 277 26.88 5.38 -0.94
CA ASP A 277 27.34 4.00 -0.76
C ASP A 277 28.88 3.92 -0.81
N LEU A 278 29.52 4.81 -1.58
CA LEU A 278 30.97 4.99 -1.59
C LEU A 278 31.51 5.50 -0.24
N GLU A 279 30.83 6.44 0.42
CA GLU A 279 31.21 6.89 1.77
C GLU A 279 31.07 5.78 2.81
N PHE A 280 30.01 4.96 2.73
CA PHE A 280 29.81 3.84 3.66
C PHE A 280 30.83 2.70 3.41
N ALA A 281 31.16 2.41 2.15
CA ALA A 281 32.19 1.45 1.79
C ALA A 281 33.59 1.91 2.20
N GLN A 282 33.89 3.21 2.05
CA GLN A 282 35.15 3.81 2.51
C GLN A 282 35.26 3.79 4.04
N HIS A 283 34.19 4.07 4.77
CA HIS A 283 34.19 3.96 6.23
C HIS A 283 34.43 2.52 6.72
N LYS A 284 33.80 1.55 6.05
CA LYS A 284 33.97 0.13 6.37
C LYS A 284 35.37 -0.37 6.02
N ALA A 285 35.99 0.18 4.98
CA ALA A 285 37.38 -0.10 4.60
C ALA A 285 38.38 0.52 5.60
N SER A 286 38.13 1.75 6.09
CA SER A 286 39.00 2.38 7.10
C SER A 286 38.95 1.66 8.45
N ASP A 287 37.80 1.08 8.81
CA ASP A 287 37.64 0.30 10.05
C ASP A 287 38.34 -1.08 9.97
N LEU A 288 38.72 -1.53 8.77
CA LEU A 288 39.48 -2.77 8.53
C LEU A 288 40.98 -2.52 8.39
N GLU A 289 41.43 -1.27 8.24
CA GLU A 289 42.83 -0.90 8.27
C GLU A 289 43.30 -0.73 9.72
N ILE A 290 43.82 -1.82 10.31
CA ILE A 290 44.60 -1.74 11.55
C ILE A 290 45.80 -0.81 11.28
N PRO A 291 46.03 0.24 12.09
CA PRO A 291 47.14 1.16 11.85
C PRO A 291 48.47 0.41 11.99
N ALA A 292 49.23 0.33 10.90
CA ALA A 292 50.61 -0.10 10.90
C ALA A 292 51.50 0.98 11.55
N SER A 293 51.36 1.15 12.87
CA SER A 293 52.22 2.02 13.66
C SER A 293 52.36 1.52 15.11
N ALA A 294 52.64 0.23 15.27
CA ALA A 294 53.13 -0.29 16.55
C ALA A 294 54.02 -1.52 16.33
N GLN A 295 55.25 -1.31 15.85
CA GLN A 295 56.44 -2.11 16.23
C GLN A 295 57.69 -1.57 15.51
N CYS A 296 58.28 -0.52 16.08
CA CYS A 296 59.73 -0.31 16.03
C CYS A 296 60.14 0.65 17.16
N LYS A 297 60.58 0.10 18.29
CA LYS A 297 61.84 0.44 19.00
C LYS A 297 61.83 -0.07 20.45
N LEU A 298 62.93 -0.76 20.75
CA LEU A 298 63.45 -1.35 22.01
C LEU A 298 62.82 -2.67 22.45
#